data_AF-A0A519WAH6-F1
#
_entry.id   AF-A0A519WAH6-F1
#
_cell.length_a   1.000
_cell.length_b   1.000
_cell.length_c   1.000
_cell.angle_alpha   90.00
_cell.angle_beta   90.00
_cell.angle_gamma   90.00
#
_symmetry.space_group_name_H-M   'P 1'
#
loop_
_entity.id
_entity.type
_entity.pdbx_description
1 polymer ?
#
loop_
_entity_poly.entity_id
_entity_poly.type
_entity_poly.pdbx_seq_one_letter_code
_entity_poly.pdbx_strand_id
1 'polypeptide(L)'
;VGSGLDMSRMYITKTRLQHACDAGALAGRRAMGGGAWDDSDDTQAKNFFKANFITGAYGTQSLEYRYSENAGKVSGTASTVVPMTLMKVLGINTQTLSVTCNAEMKLPNSDVMFVLDTTGSMNCVAGNTNCTNNNGVSAPGSKIEGLKIAVKCFYQIVAQIDVTDTTCPSGEPTGGTGGQVQVRFGFMPYSSNVNVGKLLPSSYFANSWNYQSRTRNGNNTAWSDYQTVYTRSSRDANCSTYATSTEEYRNGSKGCRYCCIRRLLTS
;
A
#
# COMPACT_ATOMS: atom_id res chain seq x y z
N VAL A 1 39.64 33.31 11.50
CA VAL A 1 38.81 32.50 12.44
C VAL A 1 37.43 33.12 12.65
N GLY A 2 37.35 34.43 12.88
CA GLY A 2 36.11 35.10 13.21
C GLY A 2 34.99 35.19 12.16
N SER A 3 35.35 35.38 10.89
CA SER A 3 34.41 35.42 9.77
C SER A 3 33.70 34.09 9.52
N GLY A 4 34.32 32.97 9.91
CA GLY A 4 33.76 31.63 9.72
C GLY A 4 32.51 31.40 10.56
N LEU A 5 32.41 32.00 11.76
CA LEU A 5 31.25 31.83 12.64
C LEU A 5 30.02 32.55 12.07
N ASP A 6 30.17 33.82 11.66
CA ASP A 6 29.10 34.60 11.06
C ASP A 6 28.67 34.01 9.70
N MET A 7 29.63 33.54 8.90
CA MET A 7 29.35 32.86 7.63
C MET A 7 28.62 31.53 7.86
N SER A 8 29.00 30.75 8.87
CA SER A 8 28.31 29.49 9.21
C SER A 8 26.85 29.74 9.62
N ARG A 9 26.61 30.77 10.44
CA ARG A 9 25.25 31.17 10.83
C ARG A 9 24.43 31.62 9.61
N MET A 10 25.00 32.47 8.76
CA MET A 10 24.33 32.89 7.52
C MET A 10 23.99 31.70 6.63
N TYR A 11 24.90 30.74 6.49
CA TYR A 11 24.68 29.56 5.65
C TYR A 11 23.55 28.69 6.20
N ILE A 12 23.53 28.40 7.50
CA ILE A 12 22.47 27.62 8.15
C ILE A 12 21.11 28.33 8.05
N THR A 13 21.09 29.65 8.27
CA THR A 13 19.87 30.43 8.12
C THR A 13 19.37 30.39 6.68
N LYS A 14 20.27 30.58 5.69
CA LYS A 14 19.91 30.57 4.28
C LYS A 14 19.35 29.22 3.84
N THR A 15 19.96 28.10 4.25
CA THR A 15 19.47 26.77 3.89
C THR A 15 18.10 26.50 4.50
N ARG A 16 17.89 26.85 5.78
CA ARG A 16 16.58 26.71 6.43
C ARG A 16 15.52 27.62 5.81
N LEU A 17 15.88 28.85 5.44
CA LEU A 17 14.99 29.77 4.75
C LEU A 17 14.58 29.23 3.38
N GLN A 18 15.52 28.64 2.63
CA GLN A 18 15.25 27.98 1.35
C GLN A 18 14.29 26.79 1.54
N HIS A 19 14.59 25.90 2.50
CA HIS A 19 13.73 24.76 2.81
C HIS A 19 12.29 25.18 3.16
N ALA A 20 12.13 26.25 3.93
CA ALA A 20 10.81 26.76 4.27
C ALA A 20 10.08 27.38 3.06
N CYS A 21 10.80 28.12 2.22
CA CYS A 21 10.27 28.68 0.97
C CYS A 21 9.77 27.55 0.05
N ASP A 22 10.60 26.53 -0.17
CA ASP A 22 10.26 25.39 -1.03
C ASP A 22 9.04 24.62 -0.49
N ALA A 23 8.98 24.40 0.83
CA ALA A 23 7.85 23.75 1.49
C ALA A 23 6.55 24.56 1.33
N GLY A 24 6.62 25.88 1.50
CA GLY A 24 5.46 26.76 1.33
C GLY A 24 4.99 26.85 -0.12
N ALA A 25 5.90 27.02 -1.08
CA ALA A 25 5.56 27.04 -2.49
C ALA A 25 4.95 25.72 -2.96
N LEU A 26 5.50 24.58 -2.52
CA LEU A 26 4.97 23.25 -2.83
C LEU A 26 3.58 23.04 -2.21
N ALA A 27 3.40 23.43 -0.95
CA ALA A 27 2.11 23.33 -0.28
C ALA A 27 1.05 24.20 -0.93
N GLY A 28 1.36 25.45 -1.26
CA GLY A 28 0.47 26.34 -1.99
C GLY A 28 0.11 25.76 -3.36
N ARG A 29 1.10 25.25 -4.12
CA ARG A 29 0.81 24.60 -5.41
C ARG A 29 -0.08 23.38 -5.24
N ARG A 30 0.13 22.58 -4.20
CA ARG A 30 -0.69 21.39 -3.92
C ARG A 30 -2.12 21.76 -3.53
N ALA A 31 -2.29 22.81 -2.73
CA ALA A 31 -3.60 23.29 -2.28
C ALA A 31 -4.50 23.70 -3.45
N MET A 32 -3.93 24.37 -4.47
CA MET A 32 -4.69 24.75 -5.67
C MET A 32 -5.33 23.57 -6.41
N GLY A 33 -4.76 22.36 -6.31
CA GLY A 33 -5.17 21.23 -7.14
C GLY A 33 -5.14 21.56 -8.64
N GLY A 34 -6.29 21.42 -9.31
CA GLY A 34 -6.54 21.86 -10.69
C GLY A 34 -7.22 23.24 -10.84
N GLY A 35 -7.48 23.94 -9.73
CA GLY A 35 -8.12 25.25 -9.69
C GLY A 35 -7.16 26.43 -9.82
N ALA A 36 -7.71 27.63 -9.77
CA ALA A 36 -6.96 28.88 -9.74
C ALA A 36 -6.56 29.24 -8.30
N TRP A 37 -5.45 29.96 -8.15
CA TRP A 37 -4.93 30.42 -6.86
C TRP A 37 -5.93 31.30 -6.12
N ASP A 38 -6.21 30.96 -4.86
CA ASP A 38 -7.06 31.74 -3.96
C ASP A 38 -6.39 32.08 -2.60
N ASP A 39 -7.11 32.77 -1.74
CA ASP A 39 -6.62 33.18 -0.40
C ASP A 39 -6.39 31.98 0.53
N SER A 40 -7.09 30.86 0.31
CA SER A 40 -6.93 29.64 1.09
C SER A 40 -5.63 28.91 0.75
N ASP A 41 -5.24 28.93 -0.54
CA ASP A 41 -3.97 28.41 -1.04
C ASP A 41 -2.77 29.22 -0.50
N ASP A 42 -2.88 30.55 -0.51
CA ASP A 42 -1.88 31.43 0.07
C ASP A 42 -1.75 31.20 1.59
N THR A 43 -2.88 31.03 2.28
CA THR A 43 -2.89 30.71 3.71
C THR A 43 -2.21 29.36 3.99
N GLN A 44 -2.49 28.32 3.19
CA GLN A 44 -1.80 27.03 3.26
C GLN A 44 -0.28 27.20 3.05
N ALA A 45 0.14 27.91 1.99
CA ALA A 45 1.55 28.16 1.68
C ALA A 45 2.28 28.84 2.84
N LYS A 46 1.66 29.86 3.43
CA LYS A 46 2.19 30.60 4.59
C LYS A 46 2.27 29.73 5.85
N ASN A 47 1.28 28.87 6.09
CA ASN A 47 1.29 27.95 7.23
C ASN A 47 2.43 26.93 7.13
N PHE A 48 2.65 26.36 5.95
CA PHE A 48 3.77 25.44 5.71
C PHE A 48 5.12 26.14 5.82
N PHE A 49 5.25 27.39 5.36
CA PHE A 49 6.46 28.17 5.56
C PHE A 49 6.74 28.37 7.06
N LYS A 50 5.74 28.83 7.82
CA LYS A 50 5.87 29.10 9.26
C LYS A 50 6.19 27.85 10.08
N ALA A 51 5.70 26.69 9.67
CA ALA A 51 6.05 25.41 10.30
C ALA A 51 7.53 25.05 10.11
N ASN A 52 8.17 25.50 9.03
CA ASN A 52 9.56 25.19 8.69
C ASN A 52 10.56 26.29 9.10
N PHE A 53 10.10 27.54 9.28
CA PHE A 53 10.94 28.66 9.72
C PHE A 53 10.18 29.54 10.73
N ILE A 54 10.55 29.41 12.00
CA ILE A 54 9.98 30.19 13.10
C ILE A 54 10.57 31.61 13.07
N THR A 55 9.75 32.63 13.26
CA THR A 55 10.20 34.02 13.39
C THR A 55 11.22 34.14 14.52
N GLY A 56 12.37 34.76 14.25
CA GLY A 56 13.45 34.89 15.23
C GLY A 56 14.39 33.68 15.33
N ALA A 57 14.17 32.63 14.53
CA ALA A 57 15.10 31.50 14.44
C ALA A 57 16.52 32.01 14.13
N TYR A 58 17.54 31.42 14.77
CA TYR A 58 18.94 31.82 14.59
C TYR A 58 19.26 33.29 14.91
N GLY A 59 18.36 33.99 15.63
CA GLY A 59 18.47 35.40 15.96
C GLY A 59 18.14 36.33 14.79
N THR A 60 17.41 35.84 13.77
CA THR A 60 17.03 36.68 12.64
C THR A 60 15.93 37.69 12.97
N GLN A 61 15.85 38.73 12.16
CA GLN A 61 14.87 39.80 12.29
C GLN A 61 14.17 40.02 10.96
N SER A 62 13.02 40.69 10.99
CA SER A 62 12.29 41.13 9.80
C SER A 62 12.09 40.01 8.77
N LEU A 63 11.44 38.92 9.19
CA LEU A 63 11.09 37.82 8.31
C LEU A 63 9.91 38.25 7.42
N GLU A 64 10.16 38.31 6.12
CA GLU A 64 9.15 38.62 5.11
C GLU A 64 9.07 37.48 4.10
N TYR A 65 7.86 37.10 3.73
CA TYR A 65 7.63 36.06 2.72
C TYR A 65 6.32 36.32 1.98
N ARG A 66 6.33 36.05 0.68
CA ARG A 66 5.18 36.20 -0.21
C ARG A 66 5.18 35.11 -1.26
N TYR A 67 3.99 34.70 -1.67
CA TYR A 67 3.75 33.78 -2.76
C TYR A 67 2.90 34.48 -3.81
N SER A 68 3.10 34.10 -5.06
CA SER A 68 2.33 34.56 -6.21
C SER A 68 2.22 33.43 -7.20
N GLU A 69 1.06 33.29 -7.83
CA GLU A 69 0.83 32.30 -8.87
C GLU A 69 0.82 32.95 -10.25
N ASN A 70 1.33 32.22 -11.24
CA ASN A 70 1.19 32.56 -12.65
C ASN A 70 1.17 31.28 -13.50
N ALA A 71 0.09 31.06 -14.24
CA ALA A 71 -0.08 29.98 -15.22
C ALA A 71 0.22 28.57 -14.66
N GLY A 72 -0.25 28.26 -13.47
CA GLY A 72 -0.06 27.00 -12.76
C GLY A 72 1.29 26.87 -12.05
N LYS A 73 2.10 27.93 -12.01
CA LYS A 73 3.38 27.98 -11.29
C LYS A 73 3.29 28.93 -10.10
N VAL A 74 3.53 28.39 -8.91
CA VAL A 74 3.60 29.16 -7.67
C VAL A 74 5.05 29.58 -7.44
N SER A 75 5.28 30.88 -7.39
CA SER A 75 6.60 31.47 -7.11
C SER A 75 6.57 32.14 -5.75
N GLY A 76 7.59 31.92 -4.93
CA GLY A 76 7.73 32.48 -3.61
C GLY A 76 9.04 33.24 -3.44
N THR A 77 9.02 34.27 -2.61
CA THR A 77 10.23 34.96 -2.14
C THR A 77 10.19 35.08 -0.63
N ALA A 78 11.28 34.73 0.03
CA ALA A 78 11.44 34.89 1.47
C ALA A 78 12.75 35.63 1.79
N SER A 79 12.68 36.56 2.74
CA SER A 79 13.77 37.44 3.13
C SER A 79 13.85 37.55 4.65
N THR A 80 15.06 37.61 5.20
CA THR A 80 15.28 37.84 6.63
C THR A 80 16.64 38.50 6.87
N VAL A 81 16.75 39.24 7.97
CA VAL A 81 17.97 39.95 8.37
C VAL A 81 18.70 39.14 9.43
N VAL A 82 19.99 38.86 9.21
CA VAL A 82 20.86 38.15 10.16
C VAL A 82 21.82 39.16 10.82
N PRO A 83 21.76 39.33 12.15
CA PRO A 83 22.74 40.12 12.89
C PRO A 83 24.10 39.43 12.95
N MET A 84 25.16 40.18 12.65
CA MET A 84 26.54 39.72 12.77
C MET A 84 27.00 39.75 14.22
N THR A 85 27.82 38.76 14.59
CA THR A 85 28.42 38.69 15.93
C THR A 85 29.82 39.26 15.94
N LEU A 86 30.71 38.77 15.07
CA LEU A 86 32.11 39.17 15.09
C LEU A 86 32.45 40.19 14.00
N MET A 87 31.82 40.09 12.83
CA MET A 87 31.93 41.11 11.77
C MET A 87 31.35 42.48 12.18
N LYS A 88 30.54 42.50 13.24
CA LYS A 88 30.03 43.72 13.87
C LYS A 88 31.17 44.65 14.33
N VAL A 89 32.28 44.08 14.84
CA VAL A 89 33.47 44.84 15.26
C VAL A 89 34.16 45.50 14.07
N LEU A 90 33.99 44.95 12.87
CA LEU A 90 34.53 45.46 11.61
C LEU A 90 33.55 46.38 10.87
N GLY A 91 32.46 46.81 11.52
CA GLY A 91 31.48 47.74 10.97
C GLY A 91 30.34 47.11 10.16
N ILE A 92 30.32 45.78 9.99
CA ILE A 92 29.23 45.07 9.30
C ILE A 92 28.27 44.52 10.35
N ASN A 93 27.18 45.24 10.58
CA ASN A 93 26.24 44.94 11.68
C ASN A 93 25.21 43.86 11.33
N THR A 94 24.72 43.85 10.09
CA THR A 94 23.65 42.96 9.63
C THR A 94 23.86 42.57 8.16
N GLN A 95 23.27 41.45 7.77
CA GLN A 95 23.18 41.03 6.37
C GLN A 95 21.77 40.52 6.07
N THR A 96 21.19 40.99 4.97
CA THR A 96 19.91 40.47 4.48
C THR A 96 20.17 39.22 3.64
N LEU A 97 19.44 38.15 3.96
CA LEU A 97 19.39 36.92 3.19
C LEU A 97 18.04 36.87 2.47
N SER A 98 18.08 36.62 1.17
CA SER A 98 16.88 36.43 0.34
C SER A 98 16.99 35.14 -0.45
N VAL A 99 15.86 34.43 -0.55
CA VAL A 99 15.70 33.21 -1.32
C VAL A 99 14.46 33.30 -2.21
N THR A 100 14.55 32.68 -3.37
CA THR A 100 13.44 32.50 -4.29
C THR A 100 13.13 31.00 -4.36
N CYS A 101 11.86 30.66 -4.40
CA CYS A 101 11.39 29.29 -4.57
C CYS A 101 10.32 29.25 -5.66
N ASN A 102 10.26 28.14 -6.38
CA ASN A 102 9.29 27.92 -7.43
C ASN A 102 8.73 26.51 -7.27
N ALA A 103 7.41 26.39 -7.33
CA ALA A 103 6.70 25.13 -7.37
C ALA A 103 5.81 25.09 -8.60
N GLU A 104 5.99 24.05 -9.40
CA GLU A 104 5.18 23.75 -10.57
C GLU A 104 4.81 22.27 -10.49
N MET A 105 3.55 21.95 -10.72
CA MET A 105 3.09 20.57 -10.70
C MET A 105 3.44 19.91 -12.04
N LYS A 106 4.67 19.42 -12.16
CA LYS A 106 5.09 18.54 -13.26
C LYS A 106 5.03 17.10 -12.75
N LEU A 107 3.94 16.39 -13.03
CA LEU A 107 3.97 14.94 -12.90
C LEU A 107 4.86 14.40 -14.03
N PRO A 108 5.96 13.68 -13.73
CA PRO A 108 6.76 13.07 -14.76
C PRO A 108 5.97 11.95 -15.45
N ASN A 109 6.30 11.67 -16.72
CA ASN A 109 5.75 10.52 -17.42
C ASN A 109 6.08 9.24 -16.64
N SER A 110 5.05 8.50 -16.24
CA SER A 110 5.16 7.37 -15.31
C SER A 110 4.37 6.17 -15.82
N ASP A 111 4.96 4.98 -15.67
CA ASP A 111 4.34 3.70 -16.03
C ASP A 111 4.05 2.89 -14.77
N VAL A 112 2.78 2.53 -14.55
CA VAL A 112 2.33 1.75 -13.40
C VAL A 112 1.72 0.43 -13.89
N MET A 113 2.22 -0.69 -13.37
CA MET A 113 1.69 -2.03 -13.67
C MET A 113 1.03 -2.63 -12.43
N PHE A 114 -0.25 -2.99 -12.56
CA PHE A 114 -1.00 -3.72 -11.54
C PHE A 114 -0.98 -5.22 -11.82
N VAL A 115 -0.41 -6.00 -10.92
CA VAL A 115 -0.54 -7.47 -10.93
C VAL A 115 -1.63 -7.83 -9.93
N LEU A 116 -2.78 -8.28 -10.42
CA LEU A 116 -4.00 -8.44 -9.63
C LEU A 116 -4.30 -9.93 -9.45
N ASP A 117 -4.30 -10.43 -8.21
CA ASP A 117 -4.81 -11.76 -7.88
C ASP A 117 -6.32 -11.81 -8.14
N THR A 118 -6.76 -12.69 -9.04
CA THR A 118 -8.17 -12.95 -9.37
C THR A 118 -8.56 -14.41 -9.08
N THR A 119 -7.83 -15.08 -8.20
CA THR A 119 -8.15 -16.44 -7.74
C THR A 119 -9.50 -16.50 -7.03
N GLY A 120 -10.10 -17.70 -6.96
CA GLY A 120 -11.41 -17.89 -6.30
C GLY A 120 -11.47 -17.34 -4.88
N SER A 121 -10.37 -17.39 -4.13
CA SER A 121 -10.33 -16.91 -2.74
C SER A 121 -10.57 -15.40 -2.61
N MET A 122 -10.44 -14.66 -3.72
CA MET A 122 -10.70 -13.24 -3.79
C MET A 122 -12.19 -12.90 -3.81
N ASN A 123 -13.05 -13.86 -4.15
CA ASN A 123 -14.51 -13.71 -4.03
C ASN A 123 -15.00 -13.75 -2.57
N CYS A 124 -14.15 -14.14 -1.64
CA CYS A 124 -14.47 -14.24 -0.23
C CYS A 124 -14.40 -12.89 0.47
N VAL A 125 -15.23 -12.70 1.51
CA VAL A 125 -15.20 -11.53 2.40
C VAL A 125 -13.80 -11.34 2.98
N ALA A 126 -13.34 -10.09 3.07
CA ALA A 126 -12.07 -9.77 3.70
C ALA A 126 -12.02 -10.29 5.16
N GLY A 127 -10.94 -10.97 5.53
CA GLY A 127 -10.79 -11.60 6.85
C GLY A 127 -11.37 -13.01 6.99
N ASN A 128 -12.17 -13.49 6.03
CA ASN A 128 -12.63 -14.88 6.03
C ASN A 128 -11.54 -15.82 5.49
N THR A 129 -10.95 -16.63 6.38
CA THR A 129 -9.90 -17.61 6.06
C THR A 129 -10.43 -18.99 5.68
N ASN A 130 -11.72 -19.27 5.94
CA ASN A 130 -12.34 -20.57 5.65
C ASN A 130 -13.02 -20.61 4.27
N CYS A 131 -13.26 -19.45 3.67
CA CYS A 131 -13.82 -19.35 2.33
C CYS A 131 -12.72 -19.50 1.27
N THR A 132 -12.94 -20.40 0.30
CA THR A 132 -11.96 -20.73 -0.75
C THR A 132 -12.34 -20.17 -2.11
N ASN A 133 -13.64 -20.07 -2.45
CA ASN A 133 -14.08 -19.58 -3.76
C ASN A 133 -15.42 -18.81 -3.79
N ASN A 134 -16.14 -18.76 -2.66
CA ASN A 134 -17.52 -18.25 -2.54
C ASN A 134 -18.44 -18.68 -3.70
N ASN A 135 -18.41 -19.97 -4.06
CA ASN A 135 -19.18 -20.55 -5.16
C ASN A 135 -18.94 -19.86 -6.52
N GLY A 136 -17.76 -19.25 -6.71
CA GLY A 136 -17.41 -18.52 -7.93
C GLY A 136 -18.05 -17.13 -8.06
N VAL A 137 -18.81 -16.68 -7.07
CA VAL A 137 -19.48 -15.38 -7.07
C VAL A 137 -18.84 -14.48 -6.02
N SER A 138 -18.59 -13.21 -6.31
CA SER A 138 -18.02 -12.28 -5.31
C SER A 138 -19.04 -11.98 -4.21
N ALA A 139 -18.66 -12.19 -2.94
CA ALA A 139 -19.46 -11.76 -1.80
C ALA A 139 -19.45 -10.22 -1.65
N PRO A 140 -20.49 -9.61 -1.06
CA PRO A 140 -20.42 -8.22 -0.61
C PRO A 140 -19.26 -8.02 0.38
N GLY A 141 -18.42 -7.02 0.17
CA GLY A 141 -17.20 -6.80 0.96
C GLY A 141 -16.11 -7.84 0.67
N SER A 142 -16.13 -8.45 -0.51
CA SER A 142 -15.10 -9.40 -0.93
C SER A 142 -13.74 -8.73 -1.14
N LYS A 143 -12.66 -9.51 -1.04
CA LYS A 143 -11.30 -9.02 -1.28
C LYS A 143 -11.17 -8.42 -2.68
N ILE A 144 -11.80 -9.04 -3.70
CA ILE A 144 -11.79 -8.55 -5.08
C ILE A 144 -12.53 -7.22 -5.23
N GLU A 145 -13.61 -7.01 -4.49
CA GLU A 145 -14.33 -5.74 -4.47
C GLU A 145 -13.49 -4.63 -3.84
N GLY A 146 -12.86 -4.91 -2.68
CA GLY A 146 -11.92 -3.99 -2.05
C GLY A 146 -10.72 -3.65 -2.94
N LEU A 147 -10.18 -4.65 -3.65
CA LEU A 147 -9.09 -4.45 -4.62
C LEU A 147 -9.52 -3.53 -5.78
N LYS A 148 -10.73 -3.73 -6.34
CA LYS A 148 -11.29 -2.87 -7.39
C LYS A 148 -11.42 -1.42 -6.91
N ILE A 149 -11.94 -1.22 -5.69
CA ILE A 149 -12.08 0.12 -5.08
C ILE A 149 -10.70 0.76 -4.93
N ALA A 150 -9.72 0.05 -4.35
CA ALA A 150 -8.38 0.58 -4.14
C ALA A 150 -7.70 0.99 -5.45
N VAL A 151 -7.81 0.18 -6.50
CA VAL A 151 -7.25 0.48 -7.82
C VAL A 151 -7.92 1.69 -8.46
N LYS A 152 -9.26 1.78 -8.39
CA LYS A 152 -10.01 2.95 -8.90
C LYS A 152 -9.65 4.22 -8.14
N CYS A 153 -9.52 4.16 -6.81
CA CYS A 153 -9.10 5.31 -6.01
C CYS A 153 -7.67 5.75 -6.31
N PHE A 154 -6.76 4.80 -6.47
CA PHE A 154 -5.39 5.12 -6.90
C PHE A 154 -5.40 5.81 -8.27
N TYR A 155 -6.17 5.27 -9.22
CA TYR A 155 -6.31 5.88 -10.55
C TYR A 155 -6.84 7.30 -10.47
N GLN A 156 -7.89 7.57 -9.67
CA GLN A 156 -8.41 8.91 -9.46
C GLN A 156 -7.34 9.87 -8.91
N ILE A 157 -6.59 9.45 -7.89
CA ILE A 157 -5.54 10.28 -7.28
C ILE A 157 -4.42 10.62 -8.28
N VAL A 158 -3.98 9.64 -9.08
CA VAL A 158 -2.84 9.82 -9.97
C VAL A 158 -3.23 10.50 -11.27
N ALA A 159 -4.34 10.09 -11.89
CA ALA A 159 -4.84 10.67 -13.13
C ALA A 159 -5.60 11.99 -12.91
N GLN A 160 -5.95 12.32 -11.65
CA GLN A 160 -6.78 13.47 -11.29
C GLN A 160 -8.11 13.49 -12.08
N ILE A 161 -8.60 12.31 -12.46
CA ILE A 161 -9.84 12.08 -13.21
C ILE A 161 -10.81 11.36 -12.28
N ASP A 162 -12.01 11.89 -12.15
CA ASP A 162 -13.07 11.24 -11.40
C ASP A 162 -13.57 9.95 -12.09
N VAL A 163 -13.83 8.92 -11.28
CA VAL A 163 -14.40 7.64 -11.71
C VAL A 163 -15.71 7.45 -10.94
N THR A 164 -16.83 7.75 -11.59
CA THR A 164 -18.17 7.86 -11.00
C THR A 164 -18.69 6.59 -10.32
N ASP A 165 -18.09 5.43 -10.60
CA ASP A 165 -18.46 4.12 -10.05
C ASP A 165 -17.69 3.76 -8.76
N THR A 166 -17.02 4.71 -8.10
CA THR A 166 -16.35 4.47 -6.80
C THR A 166 -16.17 5.76 -6.00
N THR A 167 -16.54 5.71 -4.71
CA THR A 167 -16.28 6.77 -3.75
C THR A 167 -14.97 6.52 -3.01
N CYS A 168 -14.05 7.48 -3.08
CA CYS A 168 -12.73 7.37 -2.47
C CYS A 168 -12.59 8.24 -1.21
N PRO A 169 -11.81 7.82 -0.19
CA PRO A 169 -11.67 8.57 1.05
C PRO A 169 -11.08 9.98 0.87
N SER A 170 -10.34 10.21 -0.20
CA SER A 170 -9.67 11.47 -0.51
C SER A 170 -10.58 12.52 -1.18
N GLY A 171 -11.85 12.20 -1.44
CA GLY A 171 -12.74 13.04 -2.25
C GLY A 171 -12.48 12.90 -3.76
N GLU A 172 -13.39 13.44 -4.56
CA GLU A 172 -13.36 13.39 -6.03
C GLU A 172 -12.39 14.45 -6.58
N PRO A 173 -11.41 14.07 -7.42
CA PRO A 173 -10.46 15.02 -7.99
C PRO A 173 -11.11 15.87 -9.09
N THR A 174 -10.72 17.14 -9.17
CA THR A 174 -11.12 18.07 -10.24
C THR A 174 -9.88 18.57 -10.99
N GLY A 175 -9.86 18.44 -12.31
CA GLY A 175 -8.89 19.14 -13.17
C GLY A 175 -7.94 18.29 -14.02
N GLY A 176 -7.92 16.96 -13.88
CA GLY A 176 -7.12 16.06 -14.73
C GLY A 176 -5.60 16.30 -14.67
N THR A 177 -4.83 15.34 -15.17
CA THR A 177 -3.42 15.60 -15.52
C THR A 177 -3.41 16.35 -16.84
N GLY A 178 -3.13 17.66 -16.84
CA GLY A 178 -3.06 18.47 -18.06
C GLY A 178 -2.22 17.82 -19.16
N GLY A 179 -2.40 18.22 -20.44
CA GLY A 179 -1.88 17.52 -21.63
C GLY A 179 -0.35 17.37 -21.77
N GLN A 180 0.43 17.74 -20.75
CA GLN A 180 1.88 17.59 -20.68
C GLN A 180 2.34 16.36 -19.88
N VAL A 181 1.41 15.66 -19.21
CA VAL A 181 1.71 14.52 -18.34
C VAL A 181 1.10 13.26 -18.95
N GLN A 182 1.92 12.24 -19.18
CA GLN A 182 1.44 10.92 -19.59
C GLN A 182 1.68 9.89 -18.46
N VAL A 183 0.60 9.47 -17.81
CA VAL A 183 0.63 8.29 -16.94
C VAL A 183 0.00 7.12 -17.67
N ARG A 184 0.72 5.99 -17.77
CA ARG A 184 0.20 4.76 -18.37
C ARG A 184 -0.02 3.71 -17.30
N PHE A 185 -1.17 3.05 -17.37
CA PHE A 185 -1.54 1.98 -16.45
C PHE A 185 -1.66 0.68 -17.24
N GLY A 186 -0.96 -0.36 -16.78
CA GLY A 186 -1.15 -1.72 -17.28
C GLY A 186 -1.75 -2.61 -16.20
N PHE A 187 -2.55 -3.59 -16.62
CA PHE A 187 -3.24 -4.51 -15.73
C PHE A 187 -2.93 -5.95 -16.15
N MET A 188 -2.43 -6.73 -15.21
CA MET A 188 -2.14 -8.16 -15.38
C MET A 188 -2.96 -8.94 -14.35
N PRO A 189 -4.17 -9.41 -14.70
CA PRO A 189 -4.89 -10.33 -13.85
C PRO A 189 -4.15 -11.67 -13.82
N TYR A 190 -3.97 -12.21 -12.62
CA TYR A 190 -3.33 -13.49 -12.37
C TYR A 190 -4.28 -14.41 -11.62
N SER A 191 -4.55 -15.58 -12.21
CA SER A 191 -5.30 -16.66 -11.60
C SER A 191 -4.56 -17.96 -11.87
N SER A 192 -3.63 -18.34 -11.00
CA SER A 192 -3.06 -19.69 -11.04
C SER A 192 -3.96 -20.65 -10.27
N ASN A 193 -4.92 -21.24 -10.98
CA ASN A 193 -5.42 -22.55 -10.59
C ASN A 193 -4.85 -23.55 -11.59
N VAL A 194 -3.63 -24.05 -11.35
CA VAL A 194 -3.14 -25.21 -12.11
C VAL A 194 -3.81 -26.44 -11.51
N ASN A 195 -4.95 -26.86 -12.06
CA ASN A 195 -5.53 -28.15 -11.73
C ASN A 195 -4.68 -29.25 -12.40
N VAL A 196 -3.64 -29.70 -11.71
CA VAL A 196 -2.76 -30.79 -12.17
C VAL A 196 -3.37 -32.18 -12.00
N GLY A 197 -4.57 -32.30 -11.41
CA GLY A 197 -5.21 -33.58 -11.13
C GLY A 197 -5.51 -34.42 -12.37
N LYS A 198 -5.76 -33.79 -13.52
CA LYS A 198 -5.92 -34.47 -14.83
C LYS A 198 -4.62 -34.62 -15.62
N LEU A 199 -3.55 -33.91 -15.23
CA LEU A 199 -2.24 -33.95 -15.89
C LEU A 199 -1.33 -35.02 -15.28
N LEU A 200 -1.65 -35.51 -14.09
CA LEU A 200 -0.95 -36.61 -13.45
C LEU A 200 -1.69 -37.93 -13.75
N PRO A 201 -1.08 -38.85 -14.51
CA PRO A 201 -1.58 -40.21 -14.66
C PRO A 201 -1.93 -40.82 -13.30
N SER A 202 -3.10 -41.45 -13.21
CA SER A 202 -3.53 -42.15 -11.99
C SER A 202 -2.54 -43.24 -11.55
N SER A 203 -1.68 -43.71 -12.45
CA SER A 203 -0.58 -44.64 -12.18
C SER A 203 0.54 -44.07 -11.30
N TYR A 204 0.64 -42.75 -11.16
CA TYR A 204 1.64 -42.11 -10.29
C TYR A 204 1.15 -41.93 -8.84
N PHE A 205 -0.08 -42.32 -8.54
CA PHE A 205 -0.62 -42.32 -7.18
C PHE A 205 -0.71 -43.76 -6.65
N ALA A 206 -0.21 -43.98 -5.43
CA ALA A 206 -0.33 -45.26 -4.77
C ALA A 206 -1.81 -45.56 -4.46
N ASN A 207 -2.31 -46.72 -4.90
CA ASN A 207 -3.69 -47.15 -4.66
C ASN A 207 -4.00 -47.45 -3.19
N SER A 208 -2.96 -47.65 -2.38
CA SER A 208 -3.04 -47.88 -0.93
C SER A 208 -1.73 -47.45 -0.29
N TRP A 209 -1.80 -46.85 0.90
CA TRP A 209 -0.63 -46.50 1.70
C TRP A 209 -0.87 -46.88 3.15
N ASN A 210 0.14 -47.46 3.79
CA ASN A 210 0.07 -47.80 5.21
C ASN A 210 0.50 -46.59 6.02
N TYR A 211 -0.43 -46.01 6.76
CA TYR A 211 -0.14 -44.96 7.73
C TYR A 211 0.08 -45.61 9.11
N GLN A 212 1.21 -45.33 9.75
CA GLN A 212 1.37 -45.67 11.17
C GLN A 212 0.42 -44.79 11.98
N SER A 213 -0.61 -45.40 12.58
CA SER A 213 -1.42 -44.75 13.60
C SER A 213 -1.25 -45.48 14.92
N ARG A 214 -1.27 -44.73 16.01
CA ARG A 214 -1.23 -45.25 17.38
C ARG A 214 -2.61 -45.02 17.98
N THR A 215 -3.33 -46.10 18.30
CA THR A 215 -4.60 -46.02 19.01
C THR A 215 -4.45 -46.67 20.38
N ARG A 216 -5.06 -46.06 21.40
CA ARG A 216 -4.99 -46.55 22.78
C ARG A 216 -5.97 -47.73 22.93
N ASN A 217 -5.44 -48.90 23.27
CA ASN A 217 -6.26 -50.08 23.55
C ASN A 217 -7.02 -49.90 24.88
N GLY A 218 -8.28 -50.32 24.92
CA GLY A 218 -9.13 -50.22 26.09
C GLY A 218 -8.60 -51.09 27.24
N ASN A 219 -8.39 -50.45 28.38
CA ASN A 219 -8.32 -51.01 29.74
C ASN A 219 -7.15 -51.92 30.16
N ASN A 220 -6.01 -51.99 29.46
CA ASN A 220 -4.78 -52.57 30.02
C ASN A 220 -3.55 -51.68 29.79
N THR A 221 -2.77 -51.46 30.84
CA THR A 221 -1.59 -50.56 30.95
C THR A 221 -0.33 -51.10 30.27
N ALA A 222 -0.43 -51.67 29.06
CA ALA A 222 0.72 -52.10 28.28
C ALA A 222 0.57 -51.71 26.80
N TRP A 223 1.57 -50.99 26.29
CA TRP A 223 1.75 -50.74 24.86
C TRP A 223 2.13 -52.07 24.19
N SER A 224 1.27 -52.60 23.30
CA SER A 224 1.62 -53.71 22.42
C SER A 224 1.61 -53.21 20.98
N ASP A 225 2.71 -53.47 20.26
CA ASP A 225 2.79 -53.24 18.82
C ASP A 225 1.91 -54.28 18.12
N TYR A 226 0.70 -53.88 17.73
CA TYR A 226 -0.09 -54.65 16.77
C TYR A 226 0.21 -54.13 15.36
N GLN A 227 0.86 -54.96 14.56
CA GLN A 227 0.91 -54.77 13.11
C GLN A 227 -0.44 -55.23 12.55
N THR A 228 -1.40 -54.30 12.42
CA THR A 228 -2.67 -54.61 11.74
C THR A 228 -2.40 -54.70 10.25
N VAL A 229 -2.22 -55.92 9.74
CA VAL A 229 -2.18 -56.18 8.29
C VAL A 229 -3.60 -55.97 7.75
N TYR A 230 -3.84 -54.84 7.08
CA TYR A 230 -5.09 -54.62 6.34
C TYR A 230 -5.02 -55.34 4.98
N THR A 231 -5.14 -56.67 4.97
CA THR A 231 -5.51 -57.38 3.74
C THR A 231 -7.00 -57.23 3.51
N ARG A 232 -7.40 -56.28 2.65
CA ARG A 232 -8.73 -56.40 2.02
C ARG A 232 -8.63 -57.43 0.91
N SER A 233 -9.23 -58.61 1.10
CA SER A 233 -9.70 -59.40 -0.03
C SER A 233 -10.86 -58.62 -0.66
N SER A 234 -10.62 -58.02 -1.81
CA SER A 234 -11.60 -57.25 -2.55
C SER A 234 -12.74 -58.13 -3.05
N ARG A 235 -13.98 -57.86 -2.62
CA ARG A 235 -15.16 -57.98 -3.49
C ARG A 235 -16.18 -56.85 -3.39
N ASP A 236 -15.92 -55.80 -2.60
CA ASP A 236 -16.82 -54.63 -2.59
C ASP A 236 -16.11 -53.36 -3.06
N ALA A 237 -16.44 -52.99 -4.30
CA ALA A 237 -16.01 -51.79 -5.00
C ALA A 237 -16.70 -50.50 -4.51
N ASN A 238 -17.44 -50.54 -3.40
CA ASN A 238 -18.24 -49.43 -2.94
C ASN A 238 -17.61 -48.74 -1.73
N CYS A 239 -16.91 -47.64 -2.01
CA CYS A 239 -16.64 -46.63 -0.99
C CYS A 239 -17.91 -45.83 -0.70
N SER A 240 -18.85 -46.47 0.00
CA SER A 240 -20.15 -45.90 0.32
C SER A 240 -20.03 -44.92 1.50
N THR A 241 -20.14 -43.64 1.15
CA THR A 241 -20.98 -42.61 1.80
C THR A 241 -20.68 -42.09 3.21
N TYR A 242 -19.59 -42.44 3.90
CA TYR A 242 -19.39 -41.96 5.28
C TYR A 242 -18.33 -40.89 5.57
N ALA A 243 -17.64 -40.33 4.58
CA ALA A 243 -16.73 -39.20 4.88
C ALA A 243 -16.56 -38.27 3.67
N THR A 244 -17.40 -37.25 3.58
CA THR A 244 -17.24 -36.11 2.66
C THR A 244 -17.02 -34.79 3.38
N SER A 245 -16.87 -34.77 4.71
CA SER A 245 -16.48 -33.55 5.44
C SER A 245 -14.98 -33.56 5.74
N THR A 246 -14.30 -32.49 5.35
CA THR A 246 -12.93 -32.18 5.79
C THR A 246 -12.85 -31.82 7.30
N GLU A 247 -13.97 -31.87 8.02
CA GLU A 247 -14.05 -31.56 9.46
C GLU A 247 -13.42 -32.65 10.34
N GLU A 248 -13.31 -33.89 9.88
CA GLU A 248 -12.73 -34.97 10.69
C GLU A 248 -11.22 -34.84 10.92
N TYR A 249 -10.51 -33.98 10.17
CA TYR A 249 -9.09 -33.70 10.40
C TYR A 249 -8.83 -32.75 11.59
N ARG A 250 -9.84 -32.06 12.11
CA ARG A 250 -9.66 -31.01 13.13
C ARG A 250 -10.02 -31.41 14.56
N ASN A 251 -10.71 -32.52 14.78
CA ASN A 251 -11.13 -32.92 16.13
C ASN A 251 -10.44 -34.22 16.54
N GLY A 252 -9.48 -34.13 17.46
CA GLY A 252 -8.67 -35.24 17.98
C GLY A 252 -9.43 -36.31 18.79
N SER A 253 -10.72 -36.50 18.53
CA SER A 253 -11.61 -37.37 19.30
C SER A 253 -12.49 -38.29 18.45
N LYS A 254 -12.41 -38.25 17.11
CA LYS A 254 -13.03 -39.27 16.24
C LYS A 254 -12.05 -39.72 15.15
N GLY A 255 -11.39 -40.85 15.39
CA GLY A 255 -10.50 -41.47 14.42
C GLY A 255 -11.27 -41.94 13.19
N CYS A 256 -10.96 -41.38 12.02
CA CYS A 256 -11.43 -41.86 10.73
C CYS A 256 -10.96 -43.32 10.57
N ARG A 257 -11.84 -44.29 10.77
CA ARG A 257 -11.47 -45.72 10.70
C ARG A 257 -11.27 -46.23 9.27
N TYR A 258 -11.61 -45.43 8.25
CA TYR A 258 -11.46 -45.81 6.83
C TYR A 258 -11.26 -44.57 5.94
N CYS A 259 -10.03 -44.25 5.55
CA CYS A 259 -9.75 -43.22 4.54
C CYS A 259 -9.72 -43.84 3.13
N CYS A 260 -10.50 -43.27 2.22
CA CYS A 260 -10.63 -43.71 0.83
C CYS A 260 -10.27 -42.52 -0.08
N ILE A 261 -9.07 -42.53 -0.65
CA ILE A 261 -8.56 -41.41 -1.48
C ILE A 261 -9.31 -41.27 -2.82
N ARG A 262 -10.10 -42.29 -3.23
CA ARG A 262 -10.61 -42.40 -4.60
C ARG A 262 -11.77 -41.46 -4.97
N ARG A 263 -12.39 -40.73 -4.03
CA ARG A 263 -13.59 -39.91 -4.31
C ARG A 263 -13.38 -38.39 -4.26
N LEU A 264 -12.16 -37.92 -3.99
CA LEU A 264 -11.87 -36.47 -3.92
C LEU A 264 -11.58 -35.80 -5.28
N LEU A 265 -11.67 -36.53 -6.40
CA LEU A 265 -11.24 -36.06 -7.72
C LEU A 265 -12.31 -36.15 -8.84
N THR A 266 -13.57 -36.40 -8.48
CA THR A 266 -14.68 -36.45 -9.45
C THR A 266 -15.74 -35.35 -9.27
N SER A 267 -15.42 -34.25 -8.59
CA SER A 267 -16.22 -33.02 -8.59
C SER A 267 -15.34 -31.81 -8.86
#